data_AF-A0A8B6CJ71-F1
#
_entry.id   AF-A0A8B6CJ71-F1
#
_cell.length_a   1.000
_cell.length_b   1.000
_cell.length_c   1.000
_cell.angle_alpha   90.00
_cell.angle_beta   90.00
_cell.angle_gamma   90.00
#
_symmetry.space_group_name_H-M   'P 1'
#
loop_
_entity.id
_entity.type
_entity.pdbx_description
1 polymer ?
#
loop_
_entity_poly.entity_id
_entity_poly.type
_entity_poly.pdbx_seq_one_letter_code
_entity_poly.pdbx_strand_id
1 'polypeptide(L)'
;MLAIDNTSLQTVEDESWEDILKLENNNNTLLDATLLALTTGNLAPLIKEDLKYTIQSRRHKQGQEELKVGIPEEKVYELTVEEKIKIDRRREQNRQAAHRFREKKKSTSSLLFKKIQEQEADNMKKTNEVKELRKEKEQLQKMLFEHLLVCPNAKQCIRFQP
;
A
#
# COMPACT_ATOMS: atom_id res chain seq x y z
N MET A 1 -53.39 45.97 49.65
CA MET A 1 -52.13 45.86 48.90
C MET A 1 -52.07 44.45 48.34
N LEU A 2 -52.45 44.28 47.08
CA LEU A 2 -52.40 42.98 46.40
C LEU A 2 -51.02 42.89 45.73
N ALA A 3 -50.19 41.98 46.22
CA ALA A 3 -48.94 41.63 45.58
C ALA A 3 -49.27 40.90 44.26
N ILE A 4 -48.66 41.36 43.18
CA ILE A 4 -48.80 40.76 41.85
C ILE A 4 -47.88 39.53 41.83
N ASP A 5 -48.48 38.35 41.74
CA ASP A 5 -47.74 37.09 41.54
C ASP A 5 -47.13 37.08 40.14
N ASN A 6 -45.84 37.35 40.07
CA ASN A 6 -45.03 37.33 38.85
C ASN A 6 -44.50 35.91 38.57
N THR A 7 -45.40 34.92 38.51
CA THR A 7 -45.03 33.49 38.38
C THR A 7 -45.54 32.86 37.09
N SER A 8 -45.99 33.66 36.12
CA SER A 8 -46.55 33.13 34.86
C SER A 8 -45.82 33.56 33.57
N LEU A 9 -44.58 34.04 33.67
CA LEU A 9 -43.81 34.48 32.49
C LEU A 9 -42.44 33.78 32.31
N GLN A 10 -42.22 32.62 32.94
CA GLN A 10 -40.90 31.95 32.92
C GLN A 10 -40.92 30.52 32.36
N THR A 11 -41.90 30.15 31.53
CA THR A 11 -41.98 28.79 30.94
C THR A 11 -42.14 28.77 29.43
N VAL A 12 -42.00 29.91 28.74
CA VAL A 12 -42.09 29.99 27.27
C VAL A 12 -40.73 30.32 26.64
N GLU A 13 -39.76 30.80 27.42
CA GLU A 13 -38.44 31.19 26.90
C GLU A 13 -37.38 30.07 27.01
N ASP A 14 -37.48 29.17 28.00
CA ASP A 14 -36.46 28.13 28.23
C ASP A 14 -36.53 26.96 27.22
N GLU A 15 -37.71 26.64 26.67
CA GLU A 15 -37.84 25.65 25.58
C GLU A 15 -37.21 26.15 24.26
N SER A 16 -37.05 27.47 24.09
CA SER A 16 -36.50 28.06 22.87
C SER A 16 -34.98 27.93 22.77
N TRP A 17 -34.25 27.97 23.88
CA TRP A 17 -32.77 28.02 23.86
C TRP A 17 -32.14 26.65 23.59
N GLU A 18 -32.73 25.58 24.12
CA GLU A 18 -32.26 24.21 23.86
C GLU A 18 -32.43 23.81 22.39
N ASP A 19 -33.51 24.26 21.76
CA ASP A 19 -33.78 23.99 20.34
C ASP A 19 -32.89 24.83 19.43
N ILE A 20 -32.55 26.06 19.81
CA ILE A 20 -31.54 26.89 19.12
C ILE A 20 -30.15 26.24 19.18
N LEU A 21 -29.73 25.72 20.33
CA LEU A 21 -28.43 25.05 20.48
C LEU A 21 -28.35 23.70 19.72
N LYS A 22 -29.45 22.94 19.68
CA LYS A 22 -29.55 21.73 18.85
C LYS A 22 -29.49 22.06 17.36
N LEU A 23 -30.17 23.12 16.92
CA LEU A 23 -30.10 23.63 15.55
C LEU A 23 -28.66 24.05 15.20
N GLU A 24 -27.97 24.76 16.08
CA GLU A 24 -26.59 25.24 15.86
C GLU A 24 -25.57 24.09 15.76
N ASN A 25 -25.67 23.08 16.64
CA ASN A 25 -24.83 21.87 16.57
C ASN A 25 -25.11 21.01 15.33
N ASN A 26 -26.37 20.90 14.91
CA ASN A 26 -26.75 20.18 13.69
C ASN A 26 -26.30 20.91 12.41
N ASN A 27 -26.38 22.25 12.41
CA ASN A 27 -25.88 23.09 11.32
C ASN A 27 -24.36 22.98 11.16
N ASN A 28 -23.62 22.89 12.27
CA ASN A 28 -22.17 22.66 12.22
C ASN A 28 -21.80 21.29 11.61
N THR A 29 -22.62 20.27 11.82
CA THR A 29 -22.39 18.91 11.27
C THR A 29 -22.65 18.86 9.76
N LEU A 30 -23.68 19.53 9.27
CA LEU A 30 -23.99 19.60 7.83
C LEU A 30 -22.95 20.43 7.06
N LEU A 31 -22.48 21.53 7.66
CA LEU A 31 -21.45 22.38 7.08
C LEU A 31 -20.12 21.61 6.92
N ASP A 32 -19.72 20.86 7.94
CA ASP A 32 -18.53 20.02 7.91
C ASP A 32 -18.64 18.91 6.84
N ALA A 33 -19.77 18.20 6.78
CA ALA A 33 -20.02 17.21 5.74
C ALA A 33 -19.96 17.81 4.32
N THR A 34 -20.43 19.05 4.15
CA THR A 34 -20.38 19.78 2.87
C THR A 34 -18.95 20.14 2.48
N LEU A 35 -18.16 20.66 3.41
CA LEU A 35 -16.75 20.97 3.20
C LEU A 35 -15.94 19.71 2.86
N LEU A 36 -16.21 18.60 3.55
CA LEU A 36 -15.52 17.34 3.35
C LEU A 36 -15.84 16.73 1.99
N ALA A 37 -17.10 16.82 1.53
CA ALA A 37 -17.49 16.37 0.20
C ALA A 37 -16.88 17.22 -0.92
N LEU A 38 -16.81 18.55 -0.75
CA LEU A 38 -16.18 19.46 -1.73
C LEU A 38 -14.67 19.23 -1.85
N THR A 39 -14.00 18.98 -0.73
CA THR A 39 -12.54 18.78 -0.70
C THR A 39 -12.11 17.40 -1.20
N THR A 40 -12.89 16.36 -0.90
CA THR A 40 -12.55 14.97 -1.26
C THR A 40 -13.22 14.48 -2.54
N GLY A 41 -14.23 15.19 -3.06
CA GLY A 41 -15.05 14.76 -4.19
C GLY A 41 -15.96 13.55 -3.87
N ASN A 42 -16.06 13.16 -2.60
CA ASN A 42 -16.87 12.04 -2.15
C ASN A 42 -18.18 12.53 -1.52
N LEU A 43 -19.32 12.14 -2.09
CA LEU A 43 -20.65 12.58 -1.62
C LEU A 43 -21.15 11.81 -0.38
N ALA A 44 -20.47 10.74 0.04
CA ALA A 44 -20.88 9.90 1.17
C ALA A 44 -21.17 10.66 2.49
N PRO A 45 -20.42 11.71 2.89
CA PRO A 45 -20.72 12.49 4.09
C PRO A 45 -22.09 13.19 4.02
N LEU A 46 -22.43 13.77 2.87
CA LEU A 46 -23.72 14.44 2.64
C LEU A 46 -24.89 13.45 2.63
N ILE A 47 -24.72 12.30 1.98
CA ILE A 47 -25.73 11.23 1.94
C ILE A 47 -26.03 10.71 3.35
N LYS A 48 -25.00 10.62 4.21
CA LYS A 48 -25.15 10.19 5.60
C LYS A 48 -26.02 11.15 6.41
N GLU A 49 -25.79 12.46 6.27
CA GLU A 49 -26.62 13.47 6.96
C GLU A 49 -28.06 13.49 6.43
N ASP A 50 -28.26 13.41 5.11
CA ASP A 50 -29.62 13.33 4.52
C ASP A 50 -30.40 12.10 5.03
N LEU A 51 -29.73 10.95 5.08
CA LEU A 51 -30.32 9.73 5.62
C LEU A 51 -30.67 9.86 7.11
N LYS A 52 -29.80 10.52 7.89
CA LYS A 52 -30.03 10.79 9.32
C LYS A 52 -31.29 11.66 9.51
N TYR A 53 -31.42 12.77 8.78
CA TYR A 53 -32.61 13.62 8.85
C TYR A 53 -33.88 12.90 8.38
N THR A 54 -33.78 12.09 7.32
CA THR A 54 -34.90 11.28 6.82
C THR A 54 -35.40 10.30 7.89
N ILE A 55 -34.49 9.62 8.57
CA ILE A 55 -34.82 8.69 9.66
C ILE A 55 -35.44 9.44 10.85
N GLN A 56 -34.83 10.55 11.27
CA GLN A 56 -35.34 11.35 12.39
C GLN A 56 -36.73 11.93 12.09
N SER A 57 -36.94 12.51 10.91
CA SER A 57 -38.25 13.04 10.49
C SER A 57 -39.33 11.97 10.50
N ARG A 58 -39.01 10.75 10.02
CA ARG A 58 -39.94 9.62 10.05
C ARG A 58 -40.31 9.22 11.48
N ARG A 59 -39.34 9.20 12.40
CA ARG A 59 -39.56 8.88 13.83
C ARG A 59 -40.46 9.91 14.52
N HIS A 60 -40.18 11.20 14.31
CA HIS A 60 -41.00 12.28 14.90
C HIS A 60 -42.45 12.23 14.41
N LYS A 61 -42.68 11.95 13.12
CA LYS A 61 -44.03 11.74 12.57
C LYS A 61 -44.77 10.56 13.19
N GLN A 62 -44.04 9.59 13.72
CA GLN A 62 -44.57 8.42 14.43
C GLN A 62 -44.67 8.66 15.96
N GLY A 63 -44.40 9.89 16.43
CA GLY A 63 -44.40 10.23 17.85
C GLY A 63 -43.23 9.64 18.63
N GLN A 64 -42.17 9.18 17.95
CA GLN A 64 -40.99 8.60 18.57
C GLN A 64 -39.92 9.68 18.79
N GLU A 65 -39.27 9.62 19.94
CA GLU A 65 -38.13 10.49 20.25
C GLU A 65 -36.92 10.25 19.33
N GLU A 66 -36.01 11.23 19.33
CA GLU A 66 -34.76 11.20 18.60
C GLU A 66 -33.90 9.97 18.98
N LEU A 67 -33.28 9.35 17.97
CA LEU A 67 -32.44 8.17 18.17
C LEU A 67 -31.12 8.56 18.87
N LYS A 68 -31.01 8.26 20.17
CA LYS A 68 -29.76 8.34 20.94
C LYS A 68 -29.00 7.02 20.82
N VAL A 69 -28.00 6.97 19.93
CA VAL A 69 -27.07 5.83 19.86
C VAL A 69 -26.01 6.03 20.94
N GLY A 70 -26.17 5.35 22.07
CA GLY A 70 -25.07 5.25 23.04
C GLY A 70 -23.94 4.45 22.41
N ILE A 71 -22.75 5.02 22.33
CA ILE A 71 -21.53 4.27 21.98
C ILE A 71 -21.17 3.49 23.23
N PRO A 72 -21.34 2.15 23.27
CA PRO A 72 -20.94 1.39 24.44
C PRO A 72 -19.42 1.50 24.58
N GLU A 73 -18.95 1.83 25.79
CA GLU A 73 -17.52 1.81 26.10
C GLU A 73 -16.98 0.38 25.89
N GLU A 74 -15.88 0.27 25.14
CA GLU A 74 -15.21 -1.01 24.95
C GLU A 74 -14.74 -1.55 26.30
N LYS A 75 -15.26 -2.73 26.66
CA LYS A 75 -14.83 -3.44 27.87
C LYS A 75 -13.38 -3.90 27.66
N VAL A 76 -12.44 -3.21 28.29
CA VAL A 76 -11.03 -3.62 28.34
C VAL A 76 -10.92 -4.78 29.33
N TYR A 77 -10.73 -5.99 28.81
CA TYR A 77 -10.46 -7.17 29.64
C TYR A 77 -8.96 -7.31 29.88
N GLU A 78 -8.57 -7.54 31.14
CA GLU A 78 -7.19 -7.86 31.47
C GLU A 78 -6.83 -9.26 30.98
N LEU A 79 -5.67 -9.37 30.32
CA LEU A 79 -5.16 -10.66 29.84
C LEU A 79 -4.89 -11.59 31.01
N THR A 80 -5.44 -12.81 30.91
CA THR A 80 -5.14 -13.91 31.82
C THR A 80 -3.66 -14.31 31.72
N VAL A 81 -3.16 -15.00 32.76
CA VAL A 81 -1.75 -15.42 32.81
C VAL A 81 -1.44 -16.37 31.65
N GLU A 82 -2.37 -17.26 31.32
CA GLU A 82 -2.27 -18.22 30.22
C GLU A 82 -2.18 -17.53 28.85
N GLU A 83 -2.95 -16.46 28.65
CA GLU A 83 -2.91 -15.65 27.43
C GLU A 83 -1.58 -14.92 27.29
N LYS A 84 -1.05 -14.34 28.37
CA LYS A 84 0.27 -13.70 28.38
C LYS A 84 1.37 -14.68 27.97
N ILE A 85 1.37 -15.89 28.54
CA ILE A 85 2.33 -16.95 28.19
C ILE A 85 2.23 -17.34 26.71
N LYS A 86 1.01 -17.49 26.17
CA LYS A 86 0.81 -17.78 24.73
C LYS A 86 1.34 -16.67 23.84
N ILE A 87 1.09 -15.41 24.20
CA ILE A 87 1.59 -14.24 23.47
C ILE A 87 3.12 -14.24 23.46
N ASP A 88 3.75 -14.46 24.61
CA ASP A 88 5.21 -14.45 24.71
C ASP A 88 5.86 -15.60 23.94
N ARG A 89 5.26 -16.80 23.99
CA ARG A 89 5.69 -17.93 23.14
C ARG A 89 5.57 -17.58 21.65
N ARG A 90 4.45 -16.99 21.23
CA ARG A 90 4.24 -16.59 19.84
C ARG A 90 5.24 -15.52 19.40
N ARG A 91 5.53 -14.54 20.26
CA ARG A 91 6.53 -13.49 20.01
C ARG A 91 7.92 -14.11 19.85
N GLU A 92 8.30 -15.04 20.71
CA GLU A 92 9.60 -15.71 20.63
C GLU A 92 9.73 -16.54 19.35
N GLN A 93 8.71 -17.31 19.00
CA GLN A 93 8.69 -18.06 17.74
C GLN A 93 8.77 -17.12 16.53
N ASN A 94 8.04 -15.99 16.55
CA ASN A 94 8.09 -15.02 15.47
C ASN A 94 9.47 -14.35 15.36
N ARG A 95 10.11 -14.01 16.49
CA ARG A 95 11.49 -13.51 16.53
C ARG A 95 12.46 -14.48 15.86
N GLN A 96 12.40 -15.76 16.24
CA GLN A 96 13.25 -16.79 15.65
C GLN A 96 12.97 -16.98 14.15
N ALA A 97 11.70 -17.02 13.75
CA ALA A 97 11.31 -17.13 12.35
C ALA A 97 11.80 -15.93 11.53
N ALA A 98 11.66 -14.71 12.05
CA ALA A 98 12.12 -13.49 11.39
C ALA A 98 13.64 -13.47 11.25
N HIS A 99 14.38 -13.89 12.27
CA HIS A 99 15.84 -14.04 12.19
C HIS A 99 16.23 -15.05 11.11
N ARG A 100 15.64 -16.26 11.11
CA ARG A 100 15.89 -17.28 10.09
C ARG A 100 15.56 -16.79 8.68
N PHE A 101 14.46 -16.05 8.52
CA PHE A 101 14.07 -15.47 7.24
C PHE A 101 15.10 -14.45 6.74
N ARG A 102 15.54 -13.54 7.62
CA ARG A 102 16.57 -12.53 7.28
C ARG A 102 17.89 -13.18 6.91
N GLU A 103 18.35 -14.15 7.69
CA GLU A 103 19.58 -14.91 7.40
C GLU A 103 19.47 -15.67 6.09
N LYS A 104 18.34 -16.34 5.83
CA LYS A 104 18.11 -17.03 4.55
C LYS A 104 18.12 -16.04 3.37
N LYS A 105 17.49 -14.88 3.51
CA LYS A 105 17.49 -13.85 2.47
C LYS A 105 18.90 -13.32 2.20
N LYS A 106 19.70 -13.09 3.25
CA LYS A 106 21.08 -12.64 3.14
C LYS A 106 21.95 -13.68 2.45
N SER A 107 21.85 -14.94 2.86
CA SER A 107 22.66 -16.03 2.29
C SER A 107 22.28 -16.31 0.83
N THR A 108 21.00 -16.30 0.47
CA THR A 108 20.58 -16.46 -0.93
C THR A 108 21.04 -15.31 -1.80
N SER A 109 20.93 -14.07 -1.30
CA SER A 109 21.44 -12.89 -2.00
C SER A 109 22.94 -12.97 -2.24
N SER A 110 23.71 -13.37 -1.22
CA SER A 110 25.17 -13.54 -1.33
C SER A 110 25.54 -14.66 -2.31
N LEU A 111 24.82 -15.78 -2.29
CA LEU A 111 25.04 -16.91 -3.19
C LEU A 111 24.78 -16.51 -4.65
N LEU A 112 23.66 -15.84 -4.91
CA LEU A 112 23.29 -15.37 -6.25
C LEU A 112 24.30 -14.36 -6.77
N PHE A 113 24.72 -13.41 -5.93
CA PHE A 113 25.75 -12.43 -6.31
C PHE A 113 27.06 -13.11 -6.69
N LYS A 114 27.53 -14.07 -5.89
CA LYS A 114 28.74 -14.84 -6.22
C LYS A 114 28.60 -15.58 -7.55
N LYS A 115 27.45 -16.20 -7.79
CA LYS A 115 27.17 -16.91 -9.05
C LYS A 115 27.15 -15.98 -10.25
N ILE A 116 26.60 -14.77 -10.11
CA ILE A 116 26.63 -13.74 -11.16
C ILE A 116 28.09 -13.39 -11.47
N GLN A 117 28.90 -13.11 -10.46
CA GLN A 117 30.33 -12.79 -10.67
C GLN A 117 31.10 -13.91 -11.35
N GLU A 118 30.88 -15.17 -10.94
CA GLU A 118 31.48 -16.34 -11.57
C GLU A 118 31.08 -16.44 -13.05
N GLN A 119 29.78 -16.26 -13.35
CA GLN A 119 29.28 -16.31 -14.72
C GLN A 119 29.78 -15.14 -15.59
N GLU A 120 29.89 -13.94 -15.03
CA GLU A 120 30.44 -12.77 -15.72
C GLU A 120 31.92 -12.98 -16.06
N ALA A 121 32.71 -13.50 -15.12
CA ALA A 121 34.11 -13.83 -15.33
C ALA A 121 34.28 -14.90 -16.43
N ASP A 122 33.48 -15.96 -16.38
CA ASP A 122 33.49 -17.02 -17.39
C ASP A 122 33.06 -16.51 -18.77
N ASN A 123 32.04 -15.66 -18.82
CA ASN A 123 31.59 -15.06 -20.07
C ASN A 123 32.65 -14.13 -20.67
N MET A 124 33.30 -13.31 -19.85
CA MET A 124 34.42 -12.48 -20.28
C MET A 124 35.58 -13.33 -20.83
N LYS A 125 35.92 -14.43 -20.16
CA LYS A 125 36.95 -15.35 -20.65
C LYS A 125 36.59 -15.94 -22.01
N LYS A 126 35.37 -16.46 -22.15
CA LYS A 126 34.89 -17.08 -23.41
C LYS A 126 34.78 -16.08 -24.55
N THR A 127 34.31 -14.86 -24.27
CA THR A 127 34.20 -13.81 -25.30
C THR A 127 35.56 -13.38 -25.81
N ASN A 128 36.57 -13.27 -24.92
CA ASN A 128 37.95 -13.03 -25.32
C ASN A 128 38.51 -14.19 -26.16
N GLU A 129 38.27 -15.43 -25.75
CA GLU A 129 38.71 -16.61 -26.51
C GLU A 129 38.10 -16.65 -27.92
N VAL A 130 36.80 -16.40 -28.05
CA VAL A 130 36.12 -16.29 -29.35
C VAL A 130 36.73 -15.18 -30.20
N LYS A 131 37.07 -14.04 -29.60
CA LYS A 131 37.68 -12.91 -30.31
C LYS A 131 39.06 -13.28 -30.84
N GLU A 132 39.91 -13.91 -30.03
CA GLU A 132 41.25 -14.33 -30.45
C GLU A 132 41.18 -15.42 -31.54
N LEU A 133 40.30 -16.41 -31.38
CA LEU A 133 40.11 -17.45 -32.40
C LEU A 133 39.61 -16.90 -33.73
N ARG A 134 38.73 -15.89 -33.71
CA ARG A 134 38.29 -15.20 -34.94
C ARG A 134 39.44 -14.47 -35.62
N LYS A 135 40.25 -13.77 -34.84
CA LYS A 135 41.43 -13.06 -35.35
C LYS A 135 42.44 -14.04 -35.96
N GLU A 136 42.71 -15.16 -35.29
CA GLU A 136 43.59 -16.21 -35.79
C GLU A 136 43.05 -16.83 -37.08
N LYS A 137 41.74 -17.15 -37.12
CA LYS A 137 41.08 -17.61 -38.34
C LYS A 137 41.26 -16.63 -39.51
N GLU A 138 40.99 -15.35 -39.28
CA GLU A 138 41.13 -14.30 -40.31
C GLU A 138 42.57 -14.19 -40.80
N GLN A 139 43.55 -14.24 -39.89
CA GLN A 139 44.97 -14.24 -40.23
C GLN A 139 45.35 -15.45 -41.11
N LEU A 140 44.94 -16.65 -40.71
CA LEU A 140 45.21 -17.87 -41.46
C LEU A 140 44.52 -17.87 -42.83
N GLN A 141 43.27 -17.40 -42.91
CA GLN A 141 42.56 -17.24 -44.17
C GLN A 141 43.27 -16.26 -45.10
N LYS A 142 43.76 -15.14 -44.56
CA LYS A 142 44.53 -14.16 -45.32
C LYS A 142 45.84 -14.75 -45.84
N MET A 143 46.61 -15.42 -44.99
CA MET A 143 47.87 -16.08 -45.38
C MET A 143 47.64 -17.13 -46.46
N LEU A 144 46.58 -17.94 -46.31
CA LEU A 144 46.20 -18.93 -47.31
C LEU A 144 45.84 -18.26 -48.64
N PHE A 145 45.04 -17.20 -48.61
CA PHE A 145 44.66 -16.45 -49.80
C PHE A 145 45.88 -15.85 -50.51
N GLU A 146 46.79 -15.20 -49.79
CA GLU A 146 48.04 -14.66 -50.32
C GLU A 146 48.88 -15.73 -51.01
N HIS A 147 49.01 -16.93 -50.40
CA HIS A 147 49.72 -18.05 -51.02
C HIS A 147 49.02 -18.58 -52.28
N LEU A 148 47.69 -18.69 -52.27
CA LEU A 148 46.91 -19.16 -53.43
C LEU A 148 47.04 -18.23 -54.64
N LEU A 149 47.24 -16.92 -54.44
CA LEU A 149 47.45 -15.96 -55.54
C LEU A 149 48.75 -16.20 -56.31
N VAL A 150 49.79 -16.72 -55.65
CA VAL A 150 51.14 -16.89 -56.23
C VAL A 150 51.39 -18.36 -56.62
N CYS A 151 50.59 -19.30 -56.13
CA CYS A 151 50.79 -20.73 -56.37
C CYS A 151 50.34 -21.18 -57.79
N PRO A 152 51.25 -21.74 -58.62
CA PRO A 152 50.93 -22.16 -60.00
C PRO A 152 49.86 -23.26 -60.10
N ASN A 153 49.79 -24.15 -59.10
CA ASN A 153 48.86 -25.29 -59.06
C ASN A 153 47.51 -24.97 -58.40
N ALA A 154 47.32 -23.78 -57.82
CA ALA A 154 46.10 -23.44 -57.08
C ALA A 154 44.89 -23.14 -57.99
N LYS A 155 45.10 -22.95 -59.30
CA LYS A 155 44.05 -22.58 -60.28
C LYS A 155 42.92 -23.61 -60.43
N GLN A 156 43.06 -24.81 -59.89
CA GLN A 156 42.07 -25.89 -60.03
C GLN A 156 41.16 -26.09 -58.81
N CYS A 157 41.40 -25.42 -57.67
CA CYS A 157 40.70 -25.74 -56.41
C CYS A 157 39.78 -24.64 -55.84
N ILE A 158 39.55 -23.53 -56.52
CA ILE A 158 38.87 -22.38 -55.92
C ILE A 158 37.33 -22.51 -56.05
N ARG A 159 36.69 -23.16 -55.06
CA ARG A 159 35.38 -22.76 -54.53
C ARG A 159 35.57 -22.26 -53.09
N PHE A 160 36.20 -21.11 -52.93
CA PHE A 160 36.22 -20.41 -51.65
C PHE A 160 35.47 -19.10 -51.85
N GLN A 161 34.25 -19.02 -51.30
CA GLN A 161 33.53 -17.76 -51.18
C GLN A 161 33.91 -17.09 -49.85
N PRO A 162 34.12 -15.76 -49.85
CA PRO A 162 34.44 -15.00 -48.65
C PRO A 162 33.33 -15.07 -47.58
#